data_AF-A0A654ISV6-F1
#
_entry.id   AF-A0A654ISV6-F1
#
_cell.length_a   1.000
_cell.length_b   1.000
_cell.length_c   1.000
_cell.angle_alpha   90.00
_cell.angle_beta   90.00
_cell.angle_gamma   90.00
#
_symmetry.space_group_name_H-M   'P 1'
#
loop_
_entity.id
_entity.type
_entity.pdbx_description
1 polymer ?
#
loop_
_entity_poly.entity_id
_entity_poly.type
_entity_poly.pdbx_seq_one_letter_code
_entity_poly.pdbx_strand_id
1 'polypeptide(L)'
;MIILAKQEDYLPTWAVYLILILGLIGLIISAYGATSAFKYNKKLKNKNNFKKIQNVLSTRQSYSWNNVDSLNNKGYFLVAITLNNFDFNNKKPLITLLKSTDLKTDINEFKLNFDQNKDLVDYLNKFNLTTNDLVFIIVEKVENLDELNKLYLEWNSLINA
;
A
#
# COMPACT_ATOMS: atom_id res chain seq x y z
N MET A 1 -34.86 -41.00 -62.45
CA MET A 1 -34.70 -41.04 -60.98
C MET A 1 -33.41 -40.28 -60.67
N ILE A 2 -33.50 -39.01 -60.26
CA ILE A 2 -32.33 -38.19 -59.96
C ILE A 2 -31.99 -38.47 -58.50
N ILE A 3 -30.84 -39.10 -58.25
CA ILE A 3 -30.34 -39.30 -56.90
C ILE A 3 -29.69 -37.98 -56.48
N LEU A 4 -30.42 -37.16 -55.72
CA LEU A 4 -29.78 -36.06 -54.98
C LEU A 4 -28.91 -36.70 -53.89
N ALA A 5 -27.61 -36.81 -54.17
CA ALA A 5 -26.64 -37.06 -53.11
C ALA A 5 -26.64 -35.83 -52.20
N LYS A 6 -27.06 -36.03 -50.95
CA LYS A 6 -27.01 -35.03 -49.89
C LYS A 6 -25.52 -34.82 -49.56
N GLN A 7 -24.95 -33.72 -50.04
CA GLN A 7 -23.58 -33.33 -49.69
C GLN A 7 -23.61 -32.87 -48.24
N GLU A 8 -23.10 -33.70 -47.34
CA GLU A 8 -22.96 -33.32 -45.94
C GLU A 8 -21.69 -32.47 -45.82
N ASP A 9 -21.87 -31.16 -45.71
CA ASP A 9 -20.81 -30.16 -45.53
C ASP A 9 -20.19 -30.27 -44.14
N TYR A 10 -19.45 -31.35 -43.90
CA TYR A 10 -18.66 -31.49 -42.69
C TYR A 10 -17.30 -30.80 -42.87
N LEU A 11 -16.95 -29.98 -41.89
CA LEU A 11 -15.60 -29.44 -41.79
C LEU A 11 -14.59 -30.61 -41.73
N PRO A 12 -13.49 -30.56 -42.52
CA PRO A 12 -12.45 -31.56 -42.44
C PRO A 12 -11.90 -31.66 -41.01
N THR A 13 -11.65 -32.88 -40.52
CA THR A 13 -11.20 -33.10 -39.14
C THR A 13 -9.93 -32.31 -38.80
N TRP A 14 -9.01 -32.15 -39.76
CA TRP A 14 -7.81 -31.33 -39.59
C TRP A 14 -8.11 -29.85 -39.33
N ALA A 15 -9.18 -29.31 -39.94
CA ALA A 15 -9.61 -27.93 -39.75
C ALA A 15 -10.21 -27.74 -38.35
N VAL A 16 -10.94 -28.74 -37.83
CA VAL A 16 -11.47 -28.73 -36.46
C VAL A 16 -10.33 -28.70 -35.44
N TYR A 17 -9.29 -29.53 -35.61
CA TYR A 17 -8.10 -29.50 -34.75
C TYR A 17 -7.38 -28.14 -34.79
N LEU A 18 -7.26 -27.55 -35.98
CA LEU A 18 -6.62 -26.25 -36.16
C LEU A 18 -7.38 -25.13 -35.44
N ILE A 19 -8.71 -25.10 -35.54
CA ILE A 19 -9.57 -24.15 -34.82
C ILE A 19 -9.42 -24.31 -33.30
N LEU A 20 -9.40 -25.55 -32.79
CA LEU A 20 -9.21 -25.82 -31.36
C LEU A 20 -7.86 -25.32 -30.85
N ILE A 21 -6.78 -25.57 -31.60
CA ILE A 21 -5.43 -25.12 -31.23
C ILE A 21 -5.37 -23.58 -31.22
N LEU A 22 -5.90 -22.92 -32.26
CA LEU A 22 -5.96 -21.45 -32.30
C LEU A 22 -6.80 -20.87 -31.16
N GLY A 23 -7.92 -21.51 -30.83
CA GLY A 23 -8.76 -21.13 -29.70
C GLY A 23 -8.02 -21.22 -28.36
N LEU A 24 -7.27 -22.29 -28.13
CA LEU A 24 -6.44 -22.46 -26.93
C LEU A 24 -5.32 -21.41 -26.85
N ILE A 25 -4.65 -21.13 -27.96
CA ILE A 25 -3.62 -20.07 -28.02
C ILE A 25 -4.24 -18.71 -27.69
N GLY A 26 -5.42 -18.40 -28.24
CA GLY A 26 -6.16 -17.17 -27.93
C GLY A 26 -6.54 -17.06 -26.45
N LEU A 27 -6.96 -18.16 -25.83
CA LEU A 27 -7.23 -18.21 -24.39
C LEU A 27 -5.97 -17.95 -23.56
N ILE A 28 -4.84 -18.55 -23.92
CA ILE A 28 -3.57 -18.33 -23.21
C ILE A 28 -3.17 -16.86 -23.32
N ILE A 29 -3.16 -16.28 -24.53
CA ILE A 29 -2.77 -14.88 -24.75
C ILE A 29 -3.69 -13.93 -23.98
N SER A 30 -5.00 -14.15 -24.00
CA SER A 30 -5.96 -13.30 -23.28
C SER A 30 -5.79 -13.40 -21.76
N ALA A 31 -5.56 -14.60 -21.22
CA ALA A 31 -5.25 -14.80 -19.79
C ALA A 31 -3.95 -14.08 -19.38
N TYR A 32 -2.90 -14.15 -20.19
CA TYR A 32 -1.65 -13.41 -19.98
C TYR A 32 -1.85 -11.89 -20.05
N GLY A 33 -2.64 -11.42 -21.01
CA GLY A 33 -3.00 -10.00 -21.13
C GLY A 33 -3.75 -9.49 -19.90
N ALA A 34 -4.78 -10.23 -19.45
CA ALA A 34 -5.56 -9.87 -18.28
C ALA A 34 -4.70 -9.84 -17.01
N THR A 35 -3.93 -10.88 -16.75
CA THR A 35 -3.05 -10.95 -15.56
C THR A 35 -2.01 -9.82 -15.53
N SER A 36 -1.46 -9.48 -16.69
CA SER A 36 -0.52 -8.35 -16.84
C SER A 36 -1.20 -7.01 -16.54
N ALA A 37 -2.40 -6.78 -17.09
CA ALA A 37 -3.18 -5.58 -16.83
C ALA A 37 -3.54 -5.44 -15.34
N PHE A 38 -3.98 -6.52 -14.69
CA PHE A 38 -4.26 -6.52 -13.24
C PHE A 38 -3.02 -6.19 -12.41
N LYS A 39 -1.87 -6.80 -12.71
CA LYS A 39 -0.60 -6.53 -12.03
C LYS A 39 -0.16 -5.08 -12.19
N TYR A 40 -0.31 -4.52 -13.39
CA TYR A 40 0.02 -3.13 -13.68
C TYR A 40 -0.92 -2.16 -12.94
N ASN A 41 -2.24 -2.40 -12.99
CA ASN A 41 -3.23 -1.60 -12.26
C ASN A 41 -2.97 -1.60 -10.75
N LYS A 42 -2.62 -2.75 -10.16
CA LYS A 42 -2.23 -2.83 -8.75
C LYS A 42 -1.02 -1.94 -8.45
N LYS A 43 0.04 -2.01 -9.27
CA LYS A 43 1.23 -1.16 -9.10
C LYS A 43 0.88 0.34 -9.22
N LEU A 44 0.05 0.72 -10.18
CA LEU A 44 -0.40 2.10 -10.35
C LEU A 44 -1.21 2.60 -9.15
N LYS A 45 -2.15 1.79 -8.66
CA LYS A 45 -2.95 2.10 -7.46
C LYS A 45 -2.05 2.36 -6.26
N ASN A 46 -1.05 1.50 -6.03
CA ASN A 46 -0.13 1.65 -4.90
C ASN A 46 0.72 2.91 -5.04
N LYS A 47 1.25 3.19 -6.24
CA LYS A 47 2.00 4.43 -6.50
C LYS A 47 1.16 5.68 -6.23
N ASN A 48 -0.11 5.68 -6.65
CA ASN A 48 -1.02 6.79 -6.42
C ASN A 48 -1.35 6.96 -4.93
N ASN A 49 -1.59 5.86 -4.21
CA ASN A 49 -1.81 5.89 -2.75
C ASN A 49 -0.60 6.49 -2.02
N PHE A 50 0.62 6.05 -2.34
CA PHE A 50 1.83 6.61 -1.73
C PHE A 50 1.99 8.10 -2.03
N LYS A 51 1.74 8.53 -3.27
CA LYS A 51 1.77 9.96 -3.61
C LYS A 51 0.73 10.76 -2.82
N LYS A 52 -0.47 10.22 -2.63
CA LYS A 52 -1.52 10.84 -1.81
C LYS A 52 -1.06 10.97 -0.35
N ILE A 53 -0.53 9.89 0.23
CA ILE A 53 -0.01 9.87 1.60
C ILE A 53 1.13 10.88 1.76
N GLN A 54 2.09 10.90 0.84
CA GLN A 54 3.20 11.85 0.83
C GLN A 54 2.68 13.28 0.83
N ASN A 55 1.73 13.62 -0.05
CA ASN A 55 1.16 14.96 -0.11
C ASN A 55 0.46 15.37 1.19
N VAL A 56 -0.24 14.43 1.85
CA VAL A 56 -0.88 14.73 3.13
C VAL A 56 0.19 14.94 4.20
N LEU A 57 1.12 14.00 4.38
CA LEU A 57 2.12 14.05 5.44
C LEU A 57 3.09 15.23 5.30
N SER A 58 3.45 15.63 4.08
CA SER A 58 4.37 16.75 3.84
C SER A 58 3.78 18.12 4.20
N THR A 59 2.44 18.22 4.30
CA THR A 59 1.75 19.47 4.68
C THR A 59 1.45 19.56 6.17
N ARG A 60 1.63 18.46 6.91
CA ARG A 60 1.32 18.39 8.35
C ARG A 60 2.52 18.80 9.19
N GLN A 61 2.23 19.24 10.41
CA GLN A 61 3.28 19.56 11.37
C GLN A 61 4.02 18.29 11.81
N SER A 62 5.35 18.31 11.67
CA SER A 62 6.24 17.23 12.07
C SER A 62 7.07 17.62 13.30
N TYR A 63 7.29 16.66 14.18
CA TYR A 63 8.11 16.77 15.37
C TYR A 63 9.29 15.82 15.25
N SER A 64 10.51 16.32 15.45
CA SER A 64 11.70 15.46 15.44
C SER A 64 11.69 14.50 16.62
N TRP A 65 12.47 13.43 16.51
CA TRP A 65 12.64 12.46 17.59
C TRP A 65 12.90 13.10 18.95
N ASN A 66 13.71 14.17 19.00
CA ASN A 66 14.11 14.81 20.25
C ASN A 66 13.16 15.94 20.72
N ASN A 67 12.30 16.48 19.86
CA ASN A 67 11.50 17.68 20.18
C ASN A 67 10.03 17.39 20.56
N VAL A 68 9.79 16.27 21.23
CA VAL A 68 8.44 15.82 21.63
C VAL A 68 7.97 16.51 22.91
N ASP A 69 8.87 17.08 23.71
CA ASP A 69 8.54 17.66 25.02
C ASP A 69 7.61 18.88 24.97
N SER A 70 7.51 19.52 23.80
CA SER A 70 6.59 20.63 23.53
C SER A 70 5.14 20.19 23.30
N LEU A 71 4.89 18.91 23.08
CA LEU A 71 3.55 18.36 22.90
C LEU A 71 2.91 18.14 24.27
N ASN A 72 1.77 18.79 24.52
CA ASN A 72 0.99 18.55 25.74
C ASN A 72 -0.51 18.40 25.45
N ASN A 73 -0.83 17.93 24.24
CA ASN A 73 -2.19 17.83 23.77
C ASN A 73 -2.78 16.47 24.15
N LYS A 74 -3.87 16.50 24.91
CA LYS A 74 -4.73 15.35 25.17
C LYS A 74 -5.87 15.30 24.15
N GLY A 75 -6.28 14.10 23.77
CA GLY A 75 -7.31 13.86 22.78
C GLY A 75 -6.94 12.70 21.85
N TYR A 76 -7.84 12.33 20.96
CA TYR A 76 -7.62 11.22 20.04
C TYR A 76 -6.84 11.69 18.82
N PHE A 77 -5.62 11.21 18.67
CA PHE A 77 -4.73 11.57 17.57
C PHE A 77 -4.27 10.33 16.82
N LEU A 78 -4.23 10.44 15.50
CA LEU A 78 -3.46 9.53 14.67
C LEU A 78 -2.11 10.17 14.38
N VAL A 79 -1.03 9.46 14.73
CA VAL A 79 0.34 9.90 14.52
C VAL A 79 1.01 8.95 13.52
N ALA A 80 1.70 9.52 12.53
CA ALA A 80 2.54 8.77 11.61
C ALA A 80 4.01 8.96 11.98
N ILE A 81 4.74 7.86 12.08
CA ILE A 81 6.19 7.83 12.28
C ILE A 81 6.83 7.51 10.94
N THR A 82 7.66 8.42 10.45
CA THR A 82 8.34 8.29 9.15
C THR A 82 9.69 9.00 9.16
N LEU A 83 10.39 9.07 8.03
CA LEU A 83 11.68 9.74 7.92
C LEU A 83 11.53 11.26 7.69
N ASN A 84 12.49 12.05 8.18
CA ASN A 84 12.56 13.50 8.02
C ASN A 84 12.65 13.93 6.55
N ASN A 85 13.48 13.22 5.78
CA ASN A 85 13.61 13.30 4.34
C ASN A 85 12.71 12.21 3.79
N PHE A 86 11.52 12.64 3.37
CA PHE A 86 10.52 11.88 2.65
C PHE A 86 11.05 11.37 1.29
N ASP A 87 12.06 10.50 1.28
CA ASP A 87 12.54 9.86 0.06
C ASP A 87 11.70 8.62 -0.25
N PHE A 88 10.53 8.87 -0.85
CA PHE A 88 9.63 7.85 -1.35
C PHE A 88 10.11 7.21 -2.67
N ASN A 89 11.30 7.56 -3.18
CA ASN A 89 11.60 7.30 -4.58
C ASN A 89 11.70 5.83 -4.96
N ASN A 90 12.03 4.90 -4.05
CA ASN A 90 12.41 3.57 -4.54
C ASN A 90 11.83 2.33 -3.84
N LYS A 91 11.23 2.39 -2.66
CA LYS A 91 10.52 1.23 -2.04
C LYS A 91 9.38 1.74 -1.14
N LYS A 92 8.50 0.82 -0.74
CA LYS A 92 7.39 1.07 0.20
C LYS A 92 7.91 1.97 1.34
N PRO A 93 7.32 3.17 1.54
CA PRO A 93 7.82 4.10 2.52
C PRO A 93 7.66 3.56 3.93
N LEU A 94 8.64 3.90 4.76
CA LEU A 94 8.60 3.64 6.18
C LEU A 94 7.54 4.53 6.81
N ILE A 95 6.37 3.98 7.05
CA ILE A 95 5.28 4.65 7.77
C ILE A 95 4.73 3.67 8.78
N THR A 96 4.88 4.01 10.05
CA THR A 96 4.24 3.32 11.17
C THR A 96 3.20 4.24 11.77
N LEU A 97 2.02 3.69 12.06
CA LEU A 97 0.92 4.45 12.66
C LEU A 97 0.87 4.20 14.16
N LEU A 98 0.65 5.27 14.92
CA LEU A 98 0.43 5.25 16.35
C LEU A 98 -0.91 5.92 16.64
N LYS A 99 -1.81 5.18 17.30
CA LYS A 99 -3.00 5.76 17.89
C LYS A 99 -2.60 6.34 19.24
N SER A 100 -2.97 7.59 19.49
CA SER A 100 -2.61 8.28 20.71
C SER A 100 -3.82 8.95 21.37
N THR A 101 -3.86 8.91 22.69
CA THR A 101 -4.80 9.66 23.54
C THR A 101 -4.11 10.76 24.34
N ASP A 102 -2.80 10.59 24.58
CA ASP A 102 -1.90 11.55 25.18
C ASP A 102 -0.60 11.55 24.37
N LEU A 103 -0.44 12.54 23.49
CA LEU A 103 0.66 12.55 22.51
C LEU A 103 2.03 12.40 23.17
N LYS A 104 2.26 13.08 24.29
CA LYS A 104 3.56 13.07 24.96
C LYS A 104 3.86 11.70 25.54
N THR A 105 2.88 11.15 26.26
CA THR A 105 3.03 9.87 26.96
C THR A 105 3.19 8.74 25.96
N ASP A 106 2.31 8.67 24.96
CA ASP A 106 2.28 7.58 23.98
C ASP A 106 3.53 7.60 23.06
N ILE A 107 4.02 8.79 22.68
CA ILE A 107 5.25 8.91 21.90
C ILE A 107 6.46 8.49 22.75
N ASN A 108 6.53 8.88 24.02
CA ASN A 108 7.64 8.48 24.88
C ASN A 108 7.64 6.98 25.16
N GLU A 109 6.47 6.38 25.35
CA GLU A 109 6.33 4.92 25.45
C GLU A 109 6.77 4.23 24.15
N PHE A 110 6.38 4.76 23.00
CA PHE A 110 6.85 4.27 21.71
C PHE A 110 8.38 4.30 21.58
N LYS A 111 9.04 5.39 22.03
CA LYS A 111 10.50 5.50 22.02
C LYS A 111 11.17 4.48 22.94
N LEU A 112 10.63 4.28 24.15
CA LEU A 112 11.14 3.30 25.10
C LEU A 112 11.04 1.87 24.56
N ASN A 113 9.98 1.58 23.80
CA ASN A 113 9.74 0.30 23.18
C ASN A 113 10.19 0.25 21.70
N PHE A 114 11.05 1.18 21.26
CA PHE A 114 11.42 1.30 19.85
C PHE A 114 12.04 0.00 19.31
N ASP A 115 12.91 -0.64 20.10
CA ASP A 115 13.59 -1.88 19.73
C ASP A 115 12.65 -3.08 19.50
N GLN A 116 11.41 -3.00 19.99
CA GLN A 116 10.39 -4.02 19.75
C GLN A 116 9.77 -3.90 18.34
N ASN A 117 9.90 -2.75 17.68
CA ASN A 117 9.40 -2.51 16.33
C ASN A 117 10.39 -3.00 15.29
N LYS A 118 10.50 -4.33 15.14
CA LYS A 118 11.46 -4.99 14.23
C LYS A 118 11.48 -4.40 12.82
N ASP A 119 10.31 -4.13 12.24
CA ASP A 119 10.22 -3.58 10.87
C ASP A 119 10.89 -2.21 10.75
N LEU A 120 10.75 -1.35 11.76
CA LEU A 120 11.40 -0.02 11.78
C LEU A 120 12.89 -0.15 12.01
N VAL A 121 13.30 -0.97 12.97
CA VAL A 121 14.70 -1.22 13.31
C VAL A 121 15.44 -1.81 12.11
N ASP A 122 14.88 -2.83 11.48
CA ASP A 122 15.46 -3.48 10.30
C ASP A 122 15.57 -2.50 9.11
N TYR A 123 14.56 -1.64 8.93
CA TYR A 123 14.62 -0.61 7.89
C TYR A 123 15.74 0.38 8.17
N LEU A 124 15.83 0.94 9.37
CA LEU A 124 16.89 1.89 9.71
C LEU A 124 18.28 1.27 9.55
N ASN A 125 18.48 0.05 10.06
CA ASN A 125 19.74 -0.68 9.93
C ASN A 125 20.11 -0.94 8.47
N LYS A 126 19.15 -1.36 7.64
CA LYS A 126 19.37 -1.65 6.22
C LYS A 126 19.83 -0.42 5.43
N PHE A 127 19.39 0.76 5.82
CA PHE A 127 19.70 2.01 5.14
C PHE A 127 20.72 2.89 5.90
N ASN A 128 21.34 2.36 6.95
CA ASN A 128 22.30 3.06 7.80
C ASN A 128 21.75 4.40 8.35
N LEU A 129 20.49 4.38 8.76
CA LEU A 129 19.76 5.51 9.34
C LEU A 129 19.67 5.34 10.87
N THR A 130 19.38 6.43 11.55
CA THR A 130 19.25 6.49 13.02
C THR A 130 17.83 6.90 13.42
N THR A 131 17.50 6.74 14.70
CA THR A 131 16.23 7.24 15.25
C THR A 131 16.06 8.75 15.13
N ASN A 132 17.17 9.50 15.05
CA ASN A 132 17.13 10.96 14.81
C ASN A 132 16.64 11.33 13.41
N ASP A 133 16.69 10.39 12.47
CA ASP A 133 16.14 10.56 11.12
C ASP A 133 14.62 10.35 11.09
N LEU A 134 14.03 9.88 12.19
CA LEU A 134 12.59 9.72 12.33
C LEU A 134 11.92 11.01 12.81
N VAL A 135 10.71 11.22 12.32
CA VAL A 135 9.79 12.29 12.70
C VAL A 135 8.43 11.71 13.06
N PHE A 136 7.77 12.37 14.01
CA PHE A 136 6.38 12.13 14.39
C PHE A 136 5.51 13.19 13.72
N ILE A 137 4.51 12.77 12.97
CA ILE A 137 3.60 13.65 12.23
C ILE A 137 2.20 13.44 12.76
N ILE A 138 1.56 14.51 13.23
CA ILE A 138 0.15 14.45 13.58
C ILE A 138 -0.65 14.42 12.28
N VAL A 139 -1.25 13.27 12.00
CA VAL A 139 -2.04 13.05 10.79
C VAL A 139 -3.37 13.79 10.91
N GLU A 140 -4.07 13.55 12.02
CA GLU A 140 -5.39 14.11 12.31
C GLU A 140 -5.73 13.97 13.79
N LYS A 141 -6.59 14.88 14.27
CA LYS A 141 -7.23 14.82 15.59
C LYS A 141 -8.70 14.48 15.37
N VAL A 142 -9.23 13.54 16.15
CA VAL A 142 -10.63 13.09 16.08
C VAL A 142 -11.32 13.25 17.42
N GLU A 143 -12.65 13.13 17.44
CA GLU A 143 -13.46 13.43 18.62
C GLU A 143 -13.57 12.23 19.58
N ASN A 144 -13.51 11.01 19.05
CA ASN A 144 -13.72 9.79 19.80
C ASN A 144 -12.84 8.61 19.34
N LEU A 145 -12.85 7.54 20.13
CA LEU A 145 -12.05 6.34 19.87
C LEU A 145 -12.50 5.57 18.62
N ASP A 146 -13.79 5.58 18.30
CA ASP A 146 -14.34 4.86 17.14
C ASP A 146 -13.87 5.48 15.83
N GLU A 147 -13.89 6.81 15.75
CA GLU A 147 -13.30 7.58 14.65
C GLU A 147 -11.79 7.32 14.53
N LEU A 148 -11.08 7.27 15.65
CA LEU A 148 -9.64 6.99 15.64
C LEU A 148 -9.34 5.60 15.08
N ASN A 149 -10.13 4.60 15.47
CA ASN A 149 -10.00 3.25 14.96
C ASN A 149 -10.33 3.17 13.47
N LYS A 150 -11.39 3.85 13.03
CA LYS A 150 -11.77 3.92 11.61
C LYS A 150 -10.66 4.58 10.79
N LEU A 151 -10.14 5.71 11.26
CA LEU A 151 -9.07 6.44 10.59
C LEU A 151 -7.78 5.61 10.53
N TYR A 152 -7.43 4.92 11.62
CA TYR A 152 -6.30 4.00 11.65
C TYR A 152 -6.42 2.90 10.59
N LEU A 153 -7.58 2.26 10.48
CA LEU A 153 -7.82 1.22 9.47
C LEU A 153 -7.74 1.77 8.04
N GLU A 154 -8.32 2.95 7.79
CA GLU A 154 -8.25 3.61 6.49
C GLU A 154 -6.78 3.87 6.09
N TRP A 155 -6.02 4.52 6.97
CA TRP A 155 -4.60 4.81 6.72
C TRP A 155 -3.76 3.54 6.57
N ASN A 156 -3.99 2.54 7.41
CA ASN A 156 -3.29 1.26 7.31
C ASN A 156 -3.58 0.56 5.96
N SER A 157 -4.81 0.68 5.44
CA SER A 157 -5.16 0.17 4.11
C SER A 157 -4.45 0.91 2.99
N LEU A 158 -4.25 2.23 3.12
CA LEU A 158 -3.55 3.04 2.13
C LEU A 158 -2.05 2.75 2.09
N ILE A 159 -1.44 2.50 3.25
CA ILE A 159 -0.01 2.18 3.40
C ILE A 159 0.29 0.75 2.92
N ASN A 160 -0.64 -0.19 3.16
CA ASN A 160 -0.43 -1.62 2.88
C ASN A 160 -1.10 -2.14 1.59
N ALA A 161 -1.82 -1.29 0.84
CA ALA A 161 -2.34 -1.61 -0.50
C ALA A 161 -1.20 -2.03 -1.44
#